data_AF-A0A2W4XZS2-F1
#
_entry.id   AF-A0A2W4XZS2-F1
#
_cell.length_a   1.000
_cell.length_b   1.000
_cell.length_c   1.000
_cell.angle_alpha   90.00
_cell.angle_beta   90.00
_cell.angle_gamma   90.00
#
_symmetry.space_group_name_H-M   'P 1'
#
loop_
_entity.id
_entity.type
_entity.pdbx_description
1 polymer ?
#
loop_
_entity_poly.entity_id
_entity_poly.type
_entity_poly.pdbx_seq_one_letter_code
_entity_poly.pdbx_strand_id
1 'polypeptide(L)'
;MTDRDFDVFLAHRKVDKPIIRKIYQELKERGLAPWLDEEEIPPGAAFQEALQQAIGQVKTAAICIGSDELSNWQALELKISITQCVKRKIPIIPFLLPGVSAIPESLLFLSEFHAVSFQNGIEDERALSRLEWGITGRRPKPKPLSPSNGNPAPDIVVKPIIDSLYTNLERYLKIEDWEKADDETHQLMIVEAGKVEEPFFTAEELKNFPCEALKVIDGLWVKHSNSRFGFSVQKEMYRECGGVLDGCHNREAFTKLCEENGWKVKDKWVNVISDNSSLKGHFPRFGLYIGRDMPGRRRGLRSTRFSALAFRLESCNL
;
A
#
# COMPACT_ATOMS: atom_id res chain seq x y z
N MET A 1 -14.74 -19.37 22.94
CA MET A 1 -13.48 -19.46 22.17
C MET A 1 -12.47 -18.66 22.95
N THR A 2 -11.39 -19.26 23.41
CA THR A 2 -10.35 -18.58 24.18
C THR A 2 -9.69 -17.55 23.27
N ASP A 3 -9.82 -16.26 23.60
CA ASP A 3 -9.03 -15.18 22.97
C ASP A 3 -7.56 -15.55 23.12
N ARG A 4 -6.93 -15.93 22.00
CA ARG A 4 -5.51 -16.28 21.98
C ARG A 4 -4.79 -15.04 21.50
N ASP A 5 -4.19 -14.31 22.44
CA ASP A 5 -3.35 -13.17 22.09
C ASP A 5 -2.05 -13.66 21.45
N PHE A 6 -1.70 -13.09 20.31
CA PHE A 6 -0.43 -13.34 19.64
C PHE A 6 0.56 -12.22 19.97
N ASP A 7 1.84 -12.57 20.13
CA ASP A 7 2.87 -11.57 20.43
C ASP A 7 3.29 -10.81 19.17
N VAL A 8 3.30 -11.48 18.01
CA VAL A 8 3.77 -10.88 16.77
C VAL A 8 3.02 -11.41 15.54
N PHE A 9 2.60 -10.51 14.66
CA PHE A 9 2.15 -10.83 13.31
C PHE A 9 3.33 -10.84 12.34
N LEU A 10 3.57 -11.96 11.64
CA LEU A 10 4.65 -12.08 10.64
C LEU A 10 4.15 -11.73 9.24
N ALA A 11 4.21 -10.45 8.89
CA ALA A 11 3.84 -9.97 7.55
C ALA A 11 4.96 -10.31 6.56
N HIS A 12 4.63 -11.00 5.46
CA HIS A 12 5.62 -11.41 4.47
C HIS A 12 4.98 -11.61 3.11
N ARG A 13 5.80 -11.63 2.05
CA ARG A 13 5.34 -12.05 0.72
C ARG A 13 5.34 -13.56 0.63
N LYS A 14 4.48 -14.11 -0.21
CA LYS A 14 4.39 -15.56 -0.46
C LYS A 14 5.73 -16.20 -0.86
N VAL A 15 6.58 -15.47 -1.60
CA VAL A 15 7.91 -15.95 -2.02
C VAL A 15 8.90 -16.12 -0.86
N ASP A 16 8.74 -15.33 0.20
CA ASP A 16 9.64 -15.32 1.37
C ASP A 16 9.25 -16.41 2.39
N LYS A 17 8.10 -17.07 2.18
CA LYS A 17 7.49 -18.05 3.09
C LYS A 17 8.43 -19.18 3.56
N PRO A 18 9.28 -19.79 2.72
CA PRO A 18 10.22 -20.83 3.20
C PRO A 18 11.19 -20.32 4.27
N ILE A 19 11.61 -19.06 4.18
CA ILE A 19 12.51 -18.42 5.14
C ILE A 19 11.74 -18.04 6.41
N ILE A 20 10.53 -17.52 6.24
CA ILE A 20 9.67 -17.11 7.37
C ILE A 20 9.26 -18.27 8.25
N ARG A 21 9.05 -19.47 7.71
CA ARG A 21 8.79 -20.66 8.54
C ARG A 21 9.91 -20.93 9.53
N LYS A 22 11.17 -20.69 9.16
CA LYS A 22 12.30 -20.89 10.07
C LYS A 22 12.29 -19.85 11.19
N ILE A 23 12.08 -18.58 10.86
CA ILE A 23 11.95 -17.50 11.86
C ILE A 23 10.76 -17.78 12.79
N TYR A 24 9.63 -18.26 12.26
CA TYR A 24 8.47 -18.65 13.04
C TYR A 24 8.81 -19.73 14.09
N GLN A 25 9.56 -20.77 13.71
CA GLN A 25 10.00 -21.79 14.65
C GLN A 25 10.96 -21.23 15.71
N GLU A 26 11.95 -20.43 15.31
CA GLU A 26 12.88 -19.76 16.24
C GLU A 26 12.15 -18.89 17.28
N LEU A 27 11.12 -18.16 16.86
CA LEU A 27 10.30 -17.35 17.78
C LEU A 27 9.49 -18.24 18.73
N LYS A 28 8.94 -19.37 18.27
CA LYS A 28 8.25 -20.35 19.12
C LYS A 28 9.19 -21.00 20.14
N GLU A 29 10.40 -21.37 19.74
CA GLU A 29 11.41 -21.94 20.63
C GLU A 29 11.85 -20.95 21.72
N ARG A 30 11.76 -19.64 21.43
CA ARG A 30 11.95 -18.55 22.39
C ARG A 30 10.74 -18.29 23.29
N GLY A 31 9.66 -19.05 23.14
CA GLY A 31 8.44 -18.94 23.95
C GLY A 31 7.51 -17.79 23.54
N LEU A 32 7.68 -17.24 22.33
CA LEU A 32 6.76 -16.25 21.77
C LEU A 32 5.62 -16.95 21.02
N ALA A 33 4.48 -16.27 20.91
CA ALA A 33 3.34 -16.69 20.10
C ALA A 33 3.28 -15.92 18.76
N PRO A 34 4.03 -16.33 17.72
CA PRO A 34 3.92 -15.72 16.40
C PRO A 34 2.63 -16.17 15.69
N TRP A 35 2.02 -15.23 14.97
CA TRP A 35 0.92 -15.49 14.04
C TRP A 35 1.49 -15.57 12.61
N LEU A 36 1.15 -16.65 11.90
CA LEU A 36 1.56 -16.89 10.51
C LEU A 36 0.36 -17.36 9.69
N ASP A 37 0.16 -16.76 8.51
CA ASP A 37 -1.01 -17.01 7.66
C ASP A 37 -1.25 -18.49 7.32
N GLU A 38 -0.19 -19.25 7.02
CA GLU A 38 -0.28 -20.67 6.68
C GLU A 38 -0.71 -21.56 7.85
N GLU A 39 -0.40 -21.15 9.07
CA GLU A 39 -0.70 -21.92 10.28
C GLU A 39 -2.08 -21.58 10.84
N GLU A 40 -2.53 -20.35 10.64
CA GLU A 40 -3.71 -19.79 11.28
C GLU A 40 -4.91 -19.61 10.32
N ILE A 41 -4.70 -19.65 9.00
CA ILE A 41 -5.77 -19.56 7.99
C ILE A 41 -6.09 -20.94 7.40
N PRO A 42 -7.27 -21.52 7.69
CA PRO A 42 -7.65 -22.80 7.10
C PRO A 42 -7.96 -22.64 5.59
N PRO A 43 -7.70 -23.68 4.77
CA PRO A 43 -8.09 -23.68 3.37
C PRO A 43 -9.59 -23.36 3.20
N GLY A 44 -9.89 -22.40 2.33
CA GLY A 44 -11.25 -21.93 2.05
C GLY A 44 -11.70 -20.73 2.90
N ALA A 45 -10.94 -20.30 3.90
CA ALA A 45 -11.19 -19.04 4.60
C ALA A 45 -10.74 -17.84 3.76
N ALA A 46 -11.46 -16.72 3.91
CA ALA A 46 -11.09 -15.47 3.25
C ALA A 46 -9.87 -14.85 3.94
N PHE A 47 -8.78 -14.66 3.18
CA PHE A 47 -7.53 -14.11 3.70
C PHE A 47 -7.72 -12.73 4.36
N GLN A 48 -8.55 -11.87 3.77
CA GLN A 48 -8.85 -10.54 4.31
C GLN A 48 -9.49 -10.57 5.70
N GLU A 49 -10.43 -11.47 5.93
CA GLU A 49 -11.12 -11.60 7.22
C GLU A 49 -10.14 -12.09 8.28
N ALA A 50 -9.33 -13.09 7.93
CA ALA A 50 -8.31 -13.60 8.83
C ALA A 50 -7.23 -12.54 9.15
N LEU A 51 -6.80 -11.75 8.17
CA LEU A 51 -5.88 -10.64 8.38
C LEU A 51 -6.46 -9.59 9.34
N GLN A 52 -7.72 -9.20 9.16
CA GLN A 52 -8.37 -8.22 10.04
C GLN A 52 -8.52 -8.72 11.49
N GLN A 53 -8.80 -10.01 11.66
CA GLN A 53 -8.86 -10.67 12.96
C GLN A 53 -7.48 -10.75 13.61
N ALA A 54 -6.47 -11.22 12.87
CA ALA A 54 -5.09 -11.34 13.34
C ALA A 54 -4.54 -10.00 13.83
N ILE A 55 -4.71 -8.96 13.03
CA ILE A 55 -4.28 -7.60 13.38
C ILE A 55 -5.00 -7.09 14.66
N GLY A 56 -6.18 -7.60 14.99
CA GLY A 56 -6.88 -7.25 16.24
C GLY A 56 -6.35 -7.96 17.49
N GLN A 57 -5.60 -9.04 17.32
CA GLN A 57 -5.18 -9.96 18.39
C GLN A 57 -3.65 -9.94 18.62
N VAL A 58 -2.92 -9.16 17.84
CA VAL A 58 -1.45 -9.10 17.89
C VAL A 58 -0.98 -7.85 18.62
N LYS A 59 0.08 -7.98 19.41
CA LYS A 59 0.70 -6.86 20.13
C LYS A 59 1.62 -6.04 19.25
N THR A 60 2.27 -6.70 18.29
CA THR A 60 3.31 -6.14 17.43
C THR A 60 3.24 -6.77 16.04
N ALA A 61 3.72 -6.09 15.00
CA ALA A 61 3.84 -6.62 13.64
C ALA A 61 5.31 -6.61 13.20
N ALA A 62 5.84 -7.77 12.82
CA ALA A 62 7.15 -7.88 12.20
C ALA A 62 6.99 -7.99 10.68
N ILE A 63 7.58 -7.03 9.96
CA ILE A 63 7.42 -6.87 8.52
C ILE A 63 8.67 -7.39 7.82
N CYS A 64 8.52 -8.52 7.13
CA CYS A 64 9.57 -9.16 6.37
C CYS A 64 9.82 -8.42 5.05
N ILE A 65 11.09 -8.12 4.80
CA ILE A 65 11.56 -7.48 3.57
C ILE A 65 12.57 -8.42 2.89
N GLY A 66 12.13 -9.07 1.82
CA GLY A 66 12.96 -9.93 0.97
C GLY A 66 13.52 -9.20 -0.26
N SER A 67 14.25 -9.93 -1.12
CA SER A 67 14.88 -9.35 -2.32
C SER A 67 13.84 -8.82 -3.32
N ASP A 68 14.23 -7.77 -4.04
CA ASP A 68 13.35 -6.92 -4.84
C ASP A 68 13.15 -7.43 -6.28
N GLU A 69 12.90 -8.73 -6.43
CA GLU A 69 12.69 -9.36 -7.73
C GLU A 69 11.21 -9.76 -7.91
N LEU A 70 10.43 -8.82 -8.48
CA LEU A 70 9.17 -8.98 -9.26
C LEU A 70 7.79 -8.69 -8.62
N SER A 71 7.08 -7.83 -9.37
CA SER A 71 5.64 -7.54 -9.48
C SER A 71 4.92 -6.81 -8.32
N ASN A 72 4.48 -5.58 -8.62
CA ASN A 72 3.72 -4.67 -7.75
C ASN A 72 2.49 -5.32 -7.07
N TRP A 73 1.92 -6.39 -7.64
CA TRP A 73 0.72 -7.02 -7.10
C TRP A 73 0.98 -7.90 -5.86
N GLN A 74 2.15 -8.55 -5.75
CA GLN A 74 2.48 -9.34 -4.54
C GLN A 74 2.84 -8.44 -3.36
N ALA A 75 3.36 -7.24 -3.63
CA ALA A 75 3.66 -6.23 -2.61
C ALA A 75 2.40 -5.62 -1.98
N LEU A 76 1.24 -5.76 -2.61
CA LEU A 76 -0.01 -5.16 -2.16
C LEU A 76 -0.52 -5.79 -0.85
N GLU A 77 -0.49 -7.12 -0.72
CA GLU A 77 -0.92 -7.81 0.52
C GLU A 77 -0.10 -7.33 1.72
N LEU A 78 1.21 -7.19 1.52
CA LEU A 78 2.14 -6.67 2.52
C LEU A 78 1.84 -5.19 2.83
N LYS A 79 1.64 -4.34 1.82
CA LYS A 79 1.32 -2.91 1.98
C LYS A 79 0.00 -2.69 2.72
N ILE A 80 -1.01 -3.51 2.45
CA ILE A 80 -2.30 -3.50 3.16
C ILE A 80 -2.09 -3.89 4.63
N SER A 81 -1.38 -4.99 4.88
CA SER A 81 -1.09 -5.45 6.24
C SER A 81 -0.38 -4.37 7.05
N ILE A 82 0.64 -3.73 6.47
CA ILE A 82 1.36 -2.63 7.11
C ILE A 82 0.42 -1.45 7.38
N THR A 83 -0.39 -1.05 6.41
CA THR A 83 -1.32 0.07 6.55
C THR A 83 -2.33 -0.17 7.66
N GLN A 84 -2.87 -1.38 7.77
CA GLN A 84 -3.79 -1.75 8.84
C GLN A 84 -3.10 -1.69 10.22
N CYS A 85 -1.84 -2.12 10.30
CA CYS A 85 -1.04 -1.99 11.52
C CYS A 85 -0.84 -0.51 11.91
N VAL A 86 -0.48 0.36 10.95
CA VAL A 86 -0.31 1.80 11.18
C VAL A 86 -1.63 2.43 11.66
N LYS A 87 -2.75 2.16 10.98
CA LYS A 87 -4.07 2.71 11.34
C LYS A 87 -4.50 2.32 12.76
N ARG A 88 -4.15 1.11 13.20
CA ARG A 88 -4.43 0.60 14.55
C ARG A 88 -3.34 0.92 15.58
N LYS A 89 -2.30 1.65 15.19
CA LYS A 89 -1.13 2.00 16.03
C LYS A 89 -0.42 0.78 16.62
N ILE A 90 -0.42 -0.31 15.86
CA ILE A 90 0.34 -1.52 16.22
C ILE A 90 1.82 -1.22 15.95
N PRO A 91 2.72 -1.45 16.93
CA PRO A 91 4.16 -1.34 16.72
C PRO A 91 4.64 -2.18 15.54
N ILE A 92 5.46 -1.59 14.69
CA ILE A 92 6.00 -2.23 13.47
C ILE A 92 7.51 -2.42 13.63
N ILE A 93 7.99 -3.62 13.29
CA ILE A 93 9.42 -3.96 13.25
C ILE A 93 9.75 -4.44 11.84
N PRO A 94 10.38 -3.61 11.00
CA PRO A 94 10.91 -4.08 9.73
C PRO A 94 12.08 -5.03 10.01
N PHE A 95 12.18 -6.11 9.24
CA PHE A 95 13.38 -6.93 9.23
C PHE A 95 13.78 -7.36 7.81
N LEU A 96 15.07 -7.25 7.54
CA LEU A 96 15.67 -7.51 6.23
C LEU A 96 16.17 -8.96 6.19
N LEU A 97 15.74 -9.71 5.17
CA LEU A 97 16.23 -11.05 4.91
C LEU A 97 17.68 -11.05 4.38
N PRO A 98 18.38 -12.20 4.44
CA PRO A 98 19.72 -12.32 3.85
C PRO A 98 19.74 -11.87 2.39
N GLY A 99 20.75 -11.09 2.01
CA GLY A 99 20.89 -10.52 0.67
C GLY A 99 20.17 -9.19 0.44
N VAL A 100 19.40 -8.69 1.41
CA VAL A 100 18.76 -7.37 1.36
C VAL A 100 19.60 -6.34 2.12
N SER A 101 20.09 -5.34 1.41
CA SER A 101 20.96 -4.29 1.97
C SER A 101 20.21 -3.04 2.42
N ALA A 102 19.03 -2.79 1.86
CA ALA A 102 18.22 -1.61 2.16
C ALA A 102 16.72 -1.91 1.98
N ILE A 103 15.89 -1.06 2.58
CA ILE A 103 14.43 -1.12 2.41
C ILE A 103 14.08 -0.71 0.96
N PRO A 104 13.27 -1.50 0.24
CA PRO A 104 12.84 -1.20 -1.12
C PRO A 104 12.15 0.15 -1.26
N GLU A 105 12.20 0.72 -2.46
CA GLU A 105 11.62 2.03 -2.71
C GLU A 105 10.12 2.10 -2.40
N SER A 106 9.41 1.03 -2.72
CA SER A 106 7.98 0.86 -2.48
C SER A 106 7.59 0.90 -0.99
N LEU A 107 8.55 0.70 -0.08
CA LEU A 107 8.35 0.64 1.36
C LEU A 107 9.20 1.68 2.11
N LEU A 108 9.62 2.77 1.46
CA LEU A 108 10.50 3.80 2.03
C LEU A 108 10.07 4.29 3.41
N PHE A 109 8.77 4.35 3.67
CA PHE A 109 8.20 4.78 4.94
C PHE A 109 8.59 3.87 6.12
N LEU A 110 8.96 2.61 5.86
CA LEU A 110 9.51 1.71 6.87
C LEU A 110 10.92 2.11 7.31
N SER A 111 11.62 2.97 6.57
CA SER A 111 12.93 3.50 6.97
C SER A 111 12.88 4.36 8.24
N GLU A 112 11.69 4.80 8.63
CA GLU A 112 11.46 5.52 9.89
C GLU A 112 11.54 4.61 11.13
N PHE A 113 11.54 3.28 10.95
CA PHE A 113 11.59 2.30 12.03
C PHE A 113 12.99 1.68 12.13
N HIS A 114 13.40 1.32 13.35
CA HIS A 114 14.64 0.58 13.57
C HIS A 114 14.52 -0.84 13.02
N ALA A 115 15.16 -1.09 11.87
CA ALA A 115 15.12 -2.40 11.24
C ALA A 115 16.06 -3.41 11.92
N VAL A 116 15.66 -4.69 11.89
CA VAL A 116 16.52 -5.83 12.22
C VAL A 116 17.11 -6.40 10.93
N SER A 117 18.41 -6.66 10.89
CA SER A 117 19.08 -7.19 9.69
C SER A 117 19.53 -8.63 9.92
N PHE A 118 19.12 -9.54 9.05
CA PHE A 118 19.58 -10.93 9.00
C PHE A 118 20.67 -11.14 7.92
N GLN A 119 21.51 -10.14 7.65
CA GLN A 119 22.60 -10.25 6.67
C GLN A 119 23.56 -11.42 6.94
N ASN A 120 23.76 -11.80 8.21
CA ASN A 120 24.63 -12.93 8.59
C ASN A 120 23.90 -14.29 8.57
N GLY A 121 22.68 -14.35 8.04
CA GLY A 121 21.83 -15.53 8.07
C GLY A 121 20.68 -15.40 9.06
N ILE A 122 19.65 -16.21 8.85
CA ILE A 122 18.41 -16.21 9.64
C ILE A 122 18.55 -16.79 11.05
N GLU A 123 19.61 -17.57 11.28
CA GLU A 123 19.97 -18.15 12.58
C GLU A 123 20.91 -17.20 13.37
N ASP A 124 21.11 -15.96 12.91
CA ASP A 124 21.89 -14.97 13.65
C ASP A 124 21.21 -14.64 14.98
N GLU A 125 21.76 -15.22 16.07
CA GLU A 125 21.26 -15.05 17.44
C GLU A 125 21.15 -13.57 17.85
N ARG A 126 22.00 -12.68 17.32
CA ARG A 126 21.92 -11.25 17.61
C ARG A 126 20.70 -10.64 16.92
N ALA A 127 20.45 -11.00 15.66
CA ALA A 127 19.28 -10.54 14.92
C ALA A 127 17.98 -11.09 15.55
N LEU A 128 17.94 -12.39 15.89
CA LEU A 128 16.81 -13.02 16.60
C LEU A 128 16.54 -12.35 17.95
N SER A 129 17.59 -12.06 18.74
CA SER A 129 17.46 -11.36 20.02
C SER A 129 16.96 -9.92 19.85
N ARG A 130 17.37 -9.22 18.78
CA ARG A 130 16.85 -7.88 18.47
C ARG A 130 15.39 -7.92 18.05
N LEU A 131 14.99 -8.93 17.28
CA LEU A 131 13.60 -9.14 16.89
C LEU A 131 12.73 -9.46 18.11
N GLU A 132 13.18 -10.37 18.98
CA GLU A 132 12.53 -10.68 20.27
C GLU A 132 12.41 -9.43 21.15
N TRP A 133 13.45 -8.59 21.21
CA TRP A 133 13.39 -7.32 21.93
C TRP A 133 12.29 -6.42 21.37
N GLY A 134 12.25 -6.24 20.06
CA GLY A 134 11.21 -5.44 19.41
C GLY A 134 9.82 -5.97 19.72
N ILE A 135 9.62 -7.29 19.69
CA ILE A 135 8.33 -7.94 19.92
C ILE A 135 7.86 -7.75 21.36
N THR A 136 8.76 -7.96 22.33
CA THR A 136 8.42 -8.01 23.77
C THR A 136 8.53 -6.66 24.47
N GLY A 137 9.23 -5.68 23.87
CA GLY A 137 9.64 -4.43 24.50
C GLY A 137 10.68 -4.62 25.62
N ARG A 138 11.15 -5.84 25.87
CA ARG A 138 12.11 -6.17 26.94
C ARG A 138 13.44 -6.57 26.33
N ARG A 139 14.51 -5.88 26.71
CA ARG A 139 15.85 -6.17 26.19
C ARG A 139 16.30 -7.56 26.69
N PRO A 140 16.54 -8.55 25.81
CA PRO A 140 16.99 -9.86 26.24
C PRO A 140 18.34 -9.75 26.95
N LYS A 141 18.55 -10.57 27.99
CA LYS A 141 19.88 -10.68 28.60
C LYS A 141 20.82 -11.29 27.54
N PRO A 142 22.00 -10.71 27.28
CA PRO A 142 22.89 -11.26 26.28
C PRO A 142 23.26 -12.70 26.66
N LYS A 143 22.90 -13.66 25.80
CA LYS A 143 23.52 -14.98 25.80
C LYS A 143 25.03 -14.77 25.62
N PRO A 144 25.90 -15.44 26.39
CA PRO A 144 27.32 -15.39 26.13
C PRO A 144 27.58 -15.99 24.74
N LEU A 145 27.81 -15.14 23.75
CA LEU A 145 28.15 -15.52 22.39
C LEU A 145 29.67 -15.70 22.30
N SER A 146 30.09 -16.84 21.75
CA SER A 146 31.43 -17.04 21.21
C SER A 146 31.79 -15.91 20.23
N PRO A 147 33.07 -15.50 20.11
CA PRO A 147 33.43 -14.31 19.38
C PRO A 147 33.22 -14.50 17.88
N SER A 148 32.16 -13.88 17.32
CA SER A 148 32.04 -13.69 15.88
C SER A 148 32.69 -12.35 15.48
N ASN A 149 33.70 -12.44 14.62
CA ASN A 149 34.33 -11.32 13.92
C ASN A 149 33.34 -10.79 12.88
N GLY A 150 32.50 -9.84 13.27
CA GLY A 150 31.66 -9.08 12.36
C GLY A 150 31.46 -7.69 12.92
N ASN A 151 31.92 -6.67 12.18
CA ASN A 151 31.72 -5.28 12.54
C ASN A 151 30.24 -5.00 12.82
N PRO A 152 29.90 -4.16 13.81
CA PRO A 152 28.52 -3.78 14.07
C PRO A 152 27.97 -3.05 12.82
N ALA A 153 26.88 -3.58 12.26
CA ALA A 153 26.12 -2.86 11.25
C ALA A 153 25.61 -1.54 11.87
N PRO A 154 25.78 -0.39 11.18
CA PRO A 154 25.38 0.89 11.74
C PRO A 154 23.86 0.95 11.95
N ASP A 155 23.45 1.46 13.10
CA ASP A 155 22.06 1.80 13.37
C ASP A 155 21.62 2.90 12.40
N ILE A 156 20.68 2.56 11.51
CA ILE A 156 20.03 3.53 10.64
C ILE A 156 19.08 4.35 11.52
N VAL A 157 19.49 5.57 11.86
CA VAL A 157 18.66 6.53 12.60
C VAL A 157 17.91 7.39 11.60
N VAL A 158 16.58 7.29 11.57
CA VAL A 158 15.72 8.22 10.82
C VAL A 158 14.73 8.87 11.78
N LYS A 159 14.59 10.20 11.65
CA LYS A 159 13.73 11.06 12.48
C LYS A 159 12.24 10.77 12.27
N PRO A 160 11.38 10.97 13.29
CA PRO A 160 9.96 10.67 13.18
C PRO A 160 9.16 11.87 12.66
N ILE A 161 8.30 11.67 11.65
CA ILE A 161 7.06 12.45 11.51
C ILE A 161 5.95 11.52 10.97
N ILE A 162 4.84 11.51 11.69
CA ILE A 162 3.59 10.83 11.37
C ILE A 162 3.01 11.43 10.07
N ASP A 163 3.22 10.75 8.93
CA ASP A 163 2.43 10.84 7.67
C ASP A 163 2.86 9.79 6.61
N SER A 164 3.49 8.69 7.04
CA SER A 164 4.46 7.96 6.22
C SER A 164 3.89 7.13 5.05
N LEU A 165 2.59 6.84 5.01
CA LEU A 165 2.00 6.04 3.92
C LEU A 165 2.04 6.74 2.55
N TYR A 166 1.91 8.07 2.53
CA TYR A 166 1.83 8.86 1.30
C TYR A 166 3.19 9.40 0.83
N THR A 167 4.28 9.08 1.54
CA THR A 167 5.64 9.57 1.28
C THR A 167 6.11 9.26 -0.14
N ASN A 168 5.79 8.07 -0.65
CA ASN A 168 6.19 7.69 -2.00
C ASN A 168 5.46 8.51 -3.06
N LEU A 169 4.16 8.75 -2.88
CA LEU A 169 3.39 9.62 -3.76
C LEU A 169 3.96 11.04 -3.75
N GLU A 170 4.18 11.63 -2.58
CA GLU A 170 4.75 12.98 -2.49
C GLU A 170 6.14 13.05 -3.13
N ARG A 171 6.99 12.03 -2.93
CA ARG A 171 8.33 11.95 -3.54
C ARG A 171 8.25 11.95 -5.07
N TYR A 172 7.41 11.08 -5.66
CA TYR A 172 7.25 11.02 -7.12
C TYR A 172 6.71 12.33 -7.69
N LEU A 173 5.74 12.94 -7.01
CA LEU A 173 5.20 14.23 -7.40
C LEU A 173 6.24 15.36 -7.33
N LYS A 174 7.10 15.39 -6.30
CA LYS A 174 8.16 16.39 -6.14
C LYS A 174 9.22 16.34 -7.25
N ILE A 175 9.51 15.14 -7.78
CA ILE A 175 10.46 14.95 -8.89
C ILE A 175 9.76 14.92 -10.26
N GLU A 176 8.46 15.22 -10.31
CA GLU A 176 7.64 15.22 -11.52
C GLU A 176 7.61 13.87 -12.28
N ASP A 177 7.82 12.76 -11.56
CA ASP A 177 7.67 11.40 -12.10
C ASP A 177 6.17 11.03 -12.09
N TRP A 178 5.41 11.63 -13.01
CA TRP A 178 3.95 11.54 -13.07
C TRP A 178 3.44 10.12 -13.28
N GLU A 179 4.22 9.28 -13.97
CA GLU A 179 3.88 7.87 -14.19
C GLU A 179 3.93 7.09 -12.89
N LYS A 180 5.04 7.16 -12.15
CA LYS A 180 5.13 6.49 -10.85
C LYS A 180 4.18 7.08 -9.81
N ALA A 181 3.91 8.38 -9.88
CA ALA A 181 2.90 9.02 -9.02
C ALA A 181 1.49 8.49 -9.32
N ASP A 182 1.14 8.25 -10.60
CA ASP A 182 -0.15 7.67 -10.98
C ASP A 182 -0.29 6.22 -10.50
N ASP A 183 0.74 5.41 -10.72
CA ASP A 183 0.79 4.03 -10.24
C ASP A 183 0.68 3.96 -8.71
N GLU A 184 1.45 4.77 -8.00
CA GLU A 184 1.41 4.84 -6.54
C GLU A 184 0.05 5.34 -6.03
N THR A 185 -0.58 6.28 -6.74
CA THR A 185 -1.95 6.73 -6.43
C THR A 185 -2.93 5.56 -6.52
N HIS A 186 -2.89 4.77 -7.59
CA HIS A 186 -3.76 3.59 -7.72
C HIS A 186 -3.54 2.58 -6.60
N GLN A 187 -2.27 2.31 -6.24
CA GLN A 187 -1.93 1.43 -5.11
C GLN A 187 -2.48 1.96 -3.79
N LEU A 188 -2.28 3.24 -3.50
CA LEU A 188 -2.80 3.87 -2.28
C LEU A 188 -4.31 3.76 -2.20
N MET A 189 -5.02 3.90 -3.32
CA MET A 189 -6.47 3.77 -3.32
C MET A 189 -6.92 2.34 -3.04
N ILE A 190 -6.24 1.34 -3.57
CA ILE A 190 -6.54 -0.07 -3.28
C ILE A 190 -6.33 -0.34 -1.78
N VAL A 191 -5.23 0.16 -1.24
CA VAL A 191 -4.88 0.06 0.18
C VAL A 191 -5.90 0.74 1.09
N GLU A 192 -6.32 1.96 0.74
CA GLU A 192 -7.29 2.74 1.51
C GLU A 192 -8.69 2.14 1.48
N ALA A 193 -9.06 1.50 0.37
CA ALA A 193 -10.28 0.69 0.28
C ALA A 193 -10.15 -0.70 0.93
N GLY A 194 -8.95 -1.08 1.40
CA GLY A 194 -8.68 -2.37 2.05
C GLY A 194 -8.80 -3.58 1.12
N LYS A 195 -8.63 -3.41 -0.20
CA LYS A 195 -8.85 -4.46 -1.22
C LYS A 195 -7.59 -5.29 -1.46
N VAL A 196 -7.66 -6.62 -1.35
CA VAL A 196 -6.48 -7.50 -1.51
C VAL A 196 -6.48 -8.27 -2.85
N GLU A 197 -7.65 -8.66 -3.38
CA GLU A 197 -7.72 -9.60 -4.51
C GLU A 197 -8.11 -8.97 -5.87
N GLU A 198 -8.94 -7.92 -5.88
CA GLU A 198 -9.37 -7.26 -7.13
C GLU A 198 -8.88 -5.80 -7.18
N PRO A 199 -7.99 -5.41 -8.11
CA PRO A 199 -7.47 -4.04 -8.18
C PRO A 199 -8.44 -3.02 -8.81
N PHE A 200 -9.65 -3.48 -9.16
CA PHE A 200 -10.66 -2.64 -9.81
C PHE A 200 -11.70 -2.17 -8.80
N PHE A 201 -12.11 -0.92 -8.92
CA PHE A 201 -13.19 -0.35 -8.12
C PHE A 201 -14.54 -0.48 -8.82
N THR A 202 -15.56 -0.88 -8.07
CA THR A 202 -16.95 -0.73 -8.45
C THR A 202 -17.42 0.70 -8.21
N ALA A 203 -18.54 1.10 -8.81
CA ALA A 203 -19.12 2.42 -8.56
C ALA A 203 -19.50 2.60 -7.08
N GLU A 204 -19.99 1.54 -6.42
CA GLU A 204 -20.38 1.59 -5.02
C GLU A 204 -19.18 1.76 -4.08
N GLU A 205 -18.07 1.10 -4.38
CA GLU A 205 -16.82 1.29 -3.62
C GLU A 205 -16.30 2.73 -3.73
N LEU A 206 -16.42 3.35 -4.92
CA LEU A 206 -16.02 4.74 -5.12
C LEU A 206 -16.93 5.73 -4.40
N LYS A 207 -18.25 5.47 -4.36
CA LYS A 207 -19.22 6.29 -3.62
C LYS A 207 -18.95 6.30 -2.11
N ASN A 208 -18.36 5.23 -1.58
CA ASN A 208 -18.09 5.07 -0.15
C ASN A 208 -16.61 5.23 0.22
N PHE A 209 -15.76 5.64 -0.73
CA PHE A 209 -14.32 5.72 -0.54
C PHE A 209 -13.95 6.73 0.59
N PRO A 210 -12.96 6.47 1.46
CA PRO A 210 -12.66 7.35 2.59
C PRO A 210 -12.33 8.80 2.19
N CYS A 211 -13.01 9.78 2.79
CA CYS A 211 -12.82 11.20 2.43
C CYS A 211 -11.45 11.72 2.83
N GLU A 212 -10.92 11.30 3.98
CA GLU A 212 -9.59 11.66 4.46
C GLU A 212 -8.51 11.25 3.44
N ALA A 213 -8.61 10.02 2.92
CA ALA A 213 -7.70 9.52 1.90
C ALA A 213 -7.79 10.33 0.59
N LEU A 214 -8.99 10.63 0.10
CA LEU A 214 -9.17 11.47 -1.09
C LEU A 214 -8.56 12.86 -0.91
N LYS A 215 -8.75 13.47 0.26
CA LYS A 215 -8.19 14.80 0.56
C LYS A 215 -6.67 14.81 0.55
N VAL A 216 -6.04 13.79 1.13
CA VAL A 216 -4.57 13.69 1.14
C VAL A 216 -4.05 13.46 -0.28
N ILE A 217 -4.59 12.47 -1.01
CA ILE A 217 -4.16 12.15 -2.37
C ILE A 217 -4.35 13.36 -3.30
N ASP A 218 -5.55 13.95 -3.32
CA ASP A 218 -5.85 15.10 -4.15
C ASP A 218 -4.99 16.32 -3.80
N GLY A 219 -4.85 16.61 -2.50
CA GLY A 219 -4.03 17.72 -2.02
C GLY A 219 -2.57 17.62 -2.44
N LEU A 220 -2.00 16.40 -2.44
CA LEU A 220 -0.65 16.16 -2.94
C LEU A 220 -0.54 16.44 -4.44
N TRP A 221 -1.47 15.92 -5.24
CA TRP A 221 -1.50 16.16 -6.69
C TRP A 221 -1.63 17.64 -7.02
N VAL A 222 -2.59 18.35 -6.41
CA VAL A 222 -2.84 19.78 -6.65
C VAL A 222 -1.61 20.61 -6.26
N LYS A 223 -1.05 20.37 -5.07
CA LYS A 223 0.12 21.10 -4.55
C LYS A 223 1.33 20.97 -5.45
N HIS A 224 1.65 19.76 -5.90
CA HIS A 224 2.90 19.49 -6.62
C HIS A 224 2.77 19.60 -8.14
N SER A 225 1.56 19.80 -8.67
CA SER A 225 1.31 20.01 -10.10
C SER A 225 1.01 21.47 -10.47
N ASN A 226 1.17 22.41 -9.54
CA ASN A 226 0.71 23.80 -9.70
C ASN A 226 -0.79 23.89 -10.07
N SER A 227 -1.62 23.12 -9.34
CA SER A 227 -3.07 23.00 -9.54
C SER A 227 -3.51 22.50 -10.93
N ARG A 228 -2.62 21.84 -11.66
CA ARG A 228 -2.90 21.29 -12.99
C ARG A 228 -3.52 19.90 -12.94
N PHE A 229 -3.17 19.11 -11.94
CA PHE A 229 -3.57 17.72 -11.76
C PHE A 229 -4.24 17.53 -10.40
N GLY A 230 -5.11 16.52 -10.31
CA GLY A 230 -5.91 16.22 -9.14
C GLY A 230 -7.29 15.70 -9.50
N PHE A 231 -7.90 14.94 -8.60
CA PHE A 231 -9.28 14.50 -8.71
C PHE A 231 -10.26 15.67 -8.62
N SER A 232 -10.02 16.64 -7.75
CA SER A 232 -10.80 17.88 -7.67
C SER A 232 -10.74 18.63 -9.00
N VAL A 233 -9.55 18.74 -9.62
CA VAL A 233 -9.37 19.35 -10.94
C VAL A 233 -10.21 18.62 -12.00
N GLN A 234 -10.19 17.30 -12.02
CA GLN A 234 -10.99 16.50 -12.96
C GLN A 234 -12.49 16.60 -12.70
N LYS A 235 -12.92 16.65 -11.43
CA LYS A 235 -14.32 16.86 -11.03
C LYS A 235 -14.84 18.19 -11.53
N GLU A 236 -14.03 19.25 -11.41
CA GLU A 236 -14.37 20.58 -11.91
C GLU A 236 -14.49 20.62 -13.43
N MET A 237 -13.52 20.03 -14.14
CA MET A 237 -13.62 19.87 -15.60
C MET A 237 -14.86 19.07 -16.01
N TYR A 238 -15.17 17.98 -15.29
CA TYR A 238 -16.36 17.19 -15.56
C TYR A 238 -17.66 18.00 -15.42
N ARG A 239 -17.74 18.88 -14.41
CA ARG A 239 -18.85 19.81 -14.22
C ARG A 239 -18.94 20.82 -15.37
N GLU A 240 -17.82 21.38 -15.79
CA GLU A 240 -17.73 22.30 -16.95
C GLU A 240 -18.18 21.61 -18.26
N CYS A 241 -17.89 20.32 -18.43
CA CYS A 241 -18.38 19.51 -19.54
C CYS A 241 -19.89 19.17 -19.48
N GLY A 242 -20.62 19.65 -18.47
CA GLY A 242 -22.04 19.38 -18.25
C GLY A 242 -22.33 18.14 -17.40
N GLY A 243 -21.34 17.64 -16.66
CA GLY A 243 -21.49 16.53 -15.73
C GLY A 243 -22.27 16.94 -14.49
N VAL A 244 -23.16 16.06 -14.03
CA VAL A 244 -23.90 16.25 -12.78
C VAL A 244 -23.22 15.41 -11.69
N LEU A 245 -23.01 16.00 -10.52
CA LEU A 245 -22.31 15.38 -9.39
C LEU A 245 -23.26 14.57 -8.51
N ASP A 246 -24.19 13.82 -9.10
CA ASP A 246 -25.19 12.98 -8.42
C ASP A 246 -24.79 11.49 -8.36
N GLY A 247 -23.67 11.15 -8.99
CA GLY A 247 -23.17 9.78 -9.06
C GLY A 247 -23.90 8.91 -10.07
N CYS A 248 -24.79 9.49 -10.87
CA CYS A 248 -25.46 8.84 -11.99
C CYS A 248 -24.58 8.88 -13.23
N HIS A 249 -24.75 7.90 -14.10
CA HIS A 249 -23.97 7.79 -15.31
C HIS A 249 -24.26 8.94 -16.29
N ASN A 250 -23.25 9.74 -16.62
CA ASN A 250 -23.32 10.71 -17.72
C ASN A 250 -22.20 10.47 -18.74
N ARG A 251 -22.55 9.87 -19.88
CA ARG A 251 -21.60 9.49 -20.94
C ARG A 251 -21.08 10.69 -21.72
N GLU A 252 -21.93 11.69 -21.98
CA GLU A 252 -21.58 12.82 -22.82
C GLU A 252 -20.54 13.70 -22.13
N ALA A 253 -20.81 14.12 -20.89
CA ALA A 253 -19.88 14.91 -20.09
C ALA A 253 -18.55 14.19 -19.88
N PHE A 254 -18.59 12.88 -19.61
CA PHE A 254 -17.38 12.08 -19.47
C PHE A 254 -16.57 12.00 -20.77
N THR A 255 -17.24 11.91 -21.91
CA THR A 255 -16.55 11.85 -23.21
C THR A 255 -15.85 13.18 -23.51
N LYS A 256 -16.51 14.31 -23.27
CA LYS A 256 -15.91 15.66 -23.40
C LYS A 256 -14.72 15.83 -22.48
N LEU A 257 -14.85 15.46 -21.21
CA LEU A 257 -13.74 15.46 -20.24
C LEU A 257 -12.54 14.68 -20.77
N CYS A 258 -12.76 13.45 -21.28
CA CYS A 258 -11.68 12.61 -21.79
C CYS A 258 -10.99 13.21 -23.02
N GLU A 259 -11.70 13.98 -23.83
CA GLU A 259 -11.14 14.68 -24.98
C GLU A 259 -10.32 15.91 -24.52
N GLU A 260 -10.82 16.66 -23.54
CA GLU A 260 -10.15 17.84 -22.97
C GLU A 260 -8.88 17.49 -22.19
N ASN A 261 -8.91 16.44 -21.37
CA ASN A 261 -7.74 16.00 -20.60
C ASN A 261 -6.81 15.05 -21.37
N GLY A 262 -7.13 14.75 -22.64
CA GLY A 262 -6.29 13.95 -23.52
C GLY A 262 -6.28 12.45 -23.27
N TRP A 263 -7.23 11.91 -22.50
CA TRP A 263 -7.42 10.45 -22.37
C TRP A 263 -8.02 9.82 -23.63
N LYS A 264 -8.67 10.60 -24.48
CA LYS A 264 -9.30 10.17 -25.73
C LYS A 264 -8.91 11.13 -26.86
N VAL A 265 -8.32 10.60 -27.93
CA VAL A 265 -7.88 11.37 -29.11
C VAL A 265 -8.40 10.69 -30.38
N LYS A 266 -9.11 11.43 -31.24
CA LYS A 266 -9.68 10.90 -32.50
C LYS A 266 -10.48 9.59 -32.29
N ASP A 267 -11.36 9.60 -31.30
CA ASP A 267 -12.16 8.44 -30.89
C ASP A 267 -11.42 7.21 -30.36
N LYS A 268 -10.11 7.34 -30.09
CA LYS A 268 -9.29 6.27 -29.53
C LYS A 268 -8.84 6.60 -28.12
N TRP A 269 -8.92 5.60 -27.25
CA TRP A 269 -8.38 5.67 -25.90
C TRP A 269 -6.85 5.66 -25.94
N VAL A 270 -6.23 6.59 -25.22
CA VAL A 270 -4.78 6.74 -25.16
C VAL A 270 -4.25 5.92 -23.99
N ASN A 271 -3.73 4.72 -24.25
CA ASN A 271 -3.31 3.77 -23.20
C ASN A 271 -1.86 3.94 -22.71
N VAL A 272 -1.12 4.89 -23.26
CA VAL A 272 0.26 5.19 -22.87
C VAL A 272 0.31 6.65 -22.45
N ILE A 273 1.12 7.00 -21.46
CA ILE A 273 1.38 8.41 -21.14
C ILE A 273 2.07 9.02 -22.38
N SER A 274 1.39 9.94 -23.06
CA SER A 274 1.81 10.54 -24.31
C SER A 274 2.21 12.01 -24.12
N ASP A 275 2.53 12.71 -25.21
CA ASP A 275 2.78 14.17 -25.24
C ASP A 275 1.66 15.01 -24.58
N ASN A 276 0.48 14.42 -24.36
CA ASN A 276 -0.67 15.02 -23.67
C ASN A 276 -0.53 15.05 -22.15
N SER A 277 0.55 14.51 -21.57
CA SER A 277 0.80 14.48 -20.12
C SER A 277 0.81 15.86 -19.47
N SER A 278 0.91 16.93 -20.27
CA SER A 278 0.86 18.33 -19.84
C SER A 278 -0.56 18.91 -19.74
N LEU A 279 -1.60 18.24 -20.24
CA LEU A 279 -2.97 18.76 -20.26
C LEU A 279 -3.59 18.80 -18.85
N LYS A 280 -4.36 19.85 -18.56
CA LYS A 280 -5.07 20.00 -17.27
C LYS A 280 -5.95 18.76 -17.00
N GLY A 281 -5.94 18.27 -15.77
CA GLY A 281 -6.70 17.10 -15.35
C GLY A 281 -6.23 15.78 -15.96
N HIS A 282 -5.10 15.73 -16.67
CA HIS A 282 -4.59 14.48 -17.24
C HIS A 282 -4.27 13.45 -16.16
N PHE A 283 -3.72 13.88 -15.03
CA PHE A 283 -3.42 13.04 -13.87
C PHE A 283 -4.22 13.45 -12.63
N PRO A 284 -4.34 12.56 -11.63
CA PRO A 284 -4.11 11.11 -11.74
C PRO A 284 -5.13 10.44 -12.66
N ARG A 285 -4.71 9.49 -13.48
CA ARG A 285 -5.56 8.75 -14.41
C ARG A 285 -6.42 7.71 -13.70
N PHE A 286 -6.19 7.50 -12.40
CA PHE A 286 -6.89 6.49 -11.60
C PHE A 286 -6.68 5.08 -12.15
N GLY A 287 -5.51 4.88 -12.79
CA GLY A 287 -5.30 3.86 -13.78
C GLY A 287 -6.13 4.13 -15.04
N LEU A 288 -5.47 4.06 -16.19
CA LEU A 288 -6.09 3.59 -17.45
C LEU A 288 -6.91 2.28 -17.31
N TYR A 289 -6.90 1.68 -16.12
CA TYR A 289 -7.70 0.60 -15.58
C TYR A 289 -9.00 1.03 -14.87
N ILE A 290 -9.62 2.14 -15.27
CA ILE A 290 -11.08 2.20 -15.32
C ILE A 290 -11.56 1.20 -16.41
N GLY A 291 -11.23 -0.09 -16.24
CA GLY A 291 -11.55 -1.27 -17.04
C GLY A 291 -10.91 -1.29 -18.43
N ARG A 292 -9.92 -2.17 -18.64
CA ARG A 292 -9.89 -2.90 -19.91
C ARG A 292 -11.30 -3.49 -20.10
N ASP A 293 -11.85 -3.44 -21.30
CA ASP A 293 -12.98 -4.30 -21.63
C ASP A 293 -12.49 -5.74 -21.44
N MET A 294 -12.80 -6.32 -20.28
CA MET A 294 -12.51 -7.71 -19.99
C MET A 294 -13.61 -8.54 -20.68
N PRO A 295 -13.26 -9.48 -21.56
CA PRO A 295 -14.26 -10.31 -22.20
C PRO A 295 -15.07 -11.06 -21.14
N GLY A 296 -16.40 -10.89 -21.13
CA GLY A 296 -17.31 -11.82 -20.46
C GLY A 296 -17.79 -11.49 -19.04
N ARG A 297 -17.50 -10.33 -18.44
CA ARG A 297 -18.16 -9.91 -17.17
C ARG A 297 -18.97 -8.61 -17.35
N ARG A 298 -20.27 -8.66 -17.06
CA ARG A 298 -21.13 -7.47 -16.92
C ARG A 298 -20.62 -6.62 -15.73
N ARG A 299 -19.73 -5.66 -15.96
CA ARG A 299 -19.30 -4.65 -14.97
C ARG A 299 -19.33 -3.25 -15.61
N GLY A 300 -19.70 -2.24 -14.82
CA GLY A 300 -20.18 -0.93 -15.29
C GLY A 300 -19.20 -0.10 -16.14
N LEU A 301 -19.79 0.78 -16.97
CA LEU A 301 -19.11 1.68 -17.89
C LEU A 301 -18.09 2.59 -17.19
N ARG A 302 -17.03 2.99 -17.89
CA ARG A 302 -15.97 3.88 -17.34
C ARG A 302 -16.55 5.16 -16.73
N SER A 303 -17.49 5.76 -17.44
CA SER A 303 -18.23 6.94 -16.99
C SER A 303 -19.04 6.68 -15.74
N THR A 304 -19.58 5.48 -15.50
CA THR A 304 -20.30 5.18 -14.24
C THR A 304 -19.37 5.27 -13.03
N ARG A 305 -18.14 4.74 -13.15
CA ARG A 305 -17.14 4.79 -12.07
C ARG A 305 -16.61 6.20 -11.85
N PHE A 306 -16.32 6.93 -12.93
CA PHE A 306 -15.92 8.31 -12.81
C PHE A 306 -17.02 9.17 -12.16
N SER A 307 -18.28 9.00 -12.57
CA SER A 307 -19.41 9.75 -11.99
C SER A 307 -19.56 9.44 -10.49
N ALA A 308 -19.36 8.19 -10.08
CA ALA A 308 -19.34 7.80 -8.66
C ALA A 308 -18.20 8.46 -7.87
N LEU A 309 -16.99 8.52 -8.44
CA LEU A 309 -15.87 9.22 -7.83
C LEU A 309 -16.14 10.74 -7.75
N ALA A 310 -16.67 11.34 -8.81
CA ALA A 310 -17.01 12.77 -8.85
C ALA A 310 -18.05 13.14 -7.78
N PHE A 311 -19.09 12.31 -7.62
CA PHE A 311 -20.05 12.42 -6.51
C PHE A 311 -19.36 12.32 -5.15
N ARG A 312 -18.45 11.36 -4.99
CA ARG A 312 -17.76 11.18 -3.71
C ARG A 312 -16.90 12.39 -3.37
N LEU A 313 -16.14 12.92 -4.33
CA LEU A 313 -15.33 14.13 -4.14
C LEU A 313 -16.20 15.30 -3.66
N GLU A 314 -17.34 15.52 -4.32
CA GLU A 314 -18.30 16.54 -3.92
C GLU A 314 -18.80 16.32 -2.48
N SER A 315 -19.20 15.10 -2.13
CA SER A 315 -19.65 14.77 -0.77
C SER A 315 -18.54 14.89 0.30
N CYS A 316 -17.27 14.83 -0.11
CA CYS A 316 -16.12 15.01 0.75
C CYS A 316 -15.68 16.49 0.87
N ASN A 317 -16.34 17.41 0.17
CA ASN A 317 -15.98 18.83 0.04
C ASN A 317 -14.60 19.04 -0.62
N LEU A 318 -14.32 18.29 -1.68
CA LEU A 318 -13.23 18.48 -2.64
C LEU A 318 -13.81 18.94 -3.97
#